data_AF-A0A8C8ZHQ4-F1
#
_entry.id   AF-A0A8C8ZHQ4-F1
#
_cell.length_a   1.000
_cell.length_b   1.000
_cell.length_c   1.000
_cell.angle_alpha   90.00
_cell.angle_beta   90.00
_cell.angle_gamma   90.00
#
_symmetry.space_group_name_H-M   'P 1'
#
loop_
_entity.id
_entity.type
_entity.pdbx_description
1 polymer ?
#
loop_
_entity_poly.entity_id
_entity_poly.type
_entity_poly.pdbx_seq_one_letter_code
_entity_poly.pdbx_strand_id
1 'polypeptide(L)'
;MWLSQNMGSYFLCLSWFPHSHLALSLQVSGQEDFSHQLYQRKLQAPLWPSSLGITDCCQYVTTCHPKRSERRKYGRDFLLRFRFCNIACQRPVGLVLMEGVTDTKQERPAGWAESVLEEDASELEPVFPRTTGTIQHCLHLTSVYTHFLPQHGRPEVTTMPLGLGTTVDYIFFSAESYKNGDRTDQRLYGDGTLKLLGRLSLLSEEILWAANGLPNPFCSSDHLCLLASFGMDVTAP
;
A
#
# COMPACT_ATOMS: atom_id res chain seq x y z
N MET A 1 5.02 -29.10 -17.33
CA MET A 1 5.40 -29.92 -16.16
C MET A 1 6.08 -28.98 -15.18
N TRP A 2 5.35 -28.63 -14.12
CA TRP A 2 5.67 -27.83 -12.94
C TRP A 2 7.02 -27.10 -12.85
N LEU A 3 6.95 -25.76 -12.88
CA LEU A 3 7.90 -24.85 -12.23
C LEU A 3 7.10 -23.70 -11.61
N SER A 4 6.25 -24.02 -10.63
CA SER A 4 5.80 -23.04 -9.64
C SER A 4 6.85 -23.03 -8.54
N GLN A 5 7.83 -22.14 -8.67
CA GLN A 5 8.75 -21.86 -7.58
C GLN A 5 8.14 -20.71 -6.77
N ASN A 6 7.54 -21.10 -5.66
CA ASN A 6 7.04 -20.26 -4.58
C ASN A 6 8.23 -19.52 -3.94
N MET A 7 8.70 -18.46 -4.61
CA MET A 7 9.75 -17.56 -4.10
C MET A 7 9.05 -16.42 -3.36
N GLY A 8 9.20 -16.40 -2.03
CA GLY A 8 8.54 -15.45 -1.14
C GLY A 8 8.58 -14.00 -1.66
N SER A 9 7.44 -13.31 -1.54
CA SER A 9 7.14 -11.98 -2.12
C SER A 9 8.20 -10.89 -1.90
N TYR A 10 9.10 -11.05 -0.93
CA TYR A 10 10.17 -10.11 -0.64
C TYR A 10 11.39 -10.23 -1.55
N PHE A 11 11.73 -11.45 -1.97
CA PHE A 11 12.97 -11.65 -2.72
C PHE A 11 12.86 -11.13 -4.15
N LEU A 12 11.67 -11.20 -4.76
CA LEU A 12 11.42 -10.69 -6.10
C LEU A 12 11.56 -9.16 -6.21
N CYS A 13 11.22 -8.40 -5.17
CA CYS A 13 11.28 -6.95 -5.23
C CYS A 13 12.71 -6.39 -5.14
N LEU A 14 13.62 -7.10 -4.48
CA LEU A 14 15.01 -6.64 -4.28
C LEU A 14 16.01 -7.22 -5.29
N SER A 15 15.76 -8.39 -5.89
CA SER A 15 16.77 -9.06 -6.74
C SER A 15 16.46 -9.13 -8.24
N TRP A 16 15.41 -8.46 -8.75
CA TRP A 16 15.12 -8.45 -10.18
C TRP A 16 14.99 -7.04 -10.77
N PHE A 17 16.09 -6.27 -10.77
CA PHE A 17 16.21 -5.07 -11.62
C PHE A 17 17.44 -5.14 -12.54
N PRO A 18 17.42 -5.96 -13.61
CA PRO A 18 18.29 -5.76 -14.74
C PRO A 18 17.79 -4.55 -15.53
N HIS A 19 18.44 -3.40 -15.34
CA HIS A 19 18.65 -2.32 -16.33
C HIS A 19 17.50 -2.05 -17.33
N SER A 20 16.26 -2.00 -16.87
CA SER A 20 15.12 -1.56 -17.66
C SER A 20 14.11 -0.87 -16.74
N HIS A 21 13.85 0.40 -17.02
CA HIS A 21 13.20 1.40 -16.18
C HIS A 21 11.69 1.18 -15.91
N LEU A 22 11.16 -0.04 -15.99
CA LEU A 22 9.71 -0.25 -16.02
C LEU A 22 9.24 -1.40 -15.11
N ALA A 23 8.70 -1.03 -13.95
CA ALA A 23 7.91 -1.92 -13.11
C ALA A 23 6.42 -1.86 -13.51
N LEU A 24 5.79 -3.03 -13.59
CA LEU A 24 4.34 -3.15 -13.81
C LEU A 24 3.61 -3.01 -12.46
N SER A 25 2.44 -2.36 -12.45
CA SER A 25 1.69 -2.11 -11.20
C SER A 25 1.35 -3.40 -10.43
N LEU A 26 1.20 -4.51 -11.15
CA LEU A 26 0.85 -5.82 -10.58
C LEU A 26 2.04 -6.50 -9.87
N GLN A 27 3.27 -6.17 -10.26
CA GLN A 27 4.48 -6.74 -9.65
C GLN A 27 4.81 -6.12 -8.29
N VAL A 28 4.11 -5.04 -7.89
CA VAL A 28 4.39 -4.32 -6.65
C VAL A 28 4.12 -5.18 -5.41
N SER A 29 3.02 -5.94 -5.41
CA SER A 29 2.62 -6.77 -4.27
C SER A 29 3.23 -8.18 -4.32
N GLY A 30 3.64 -8.64 -5.51
CA GLY A 30 4.05 -10.03 -5.74
C GLY A 30 2.91 -11.05 -5.64
N GLN A 31 1.66 -10.61 -5.45
CA GLN A 31 0.48 -11.46 -5.40
C GLN A 31 0.09 -11.96 -6.79
N GLU A 32 -0.45 -13.17 -6.85
CA GLU A 32 -1.03 -13.71 -8.09
C GLU A 32 -2.25 -12.88 -8.52
N ASP A 33 -2.27 -12.49 -9.79
CA ASP A 33 -3.38 -11.75 -10.37
C ASP A 33 -4.29 -12.69 -11.16
N PHE A 34 -5.48 -12.93 -10.63
CA PHE A 34 -6.52 -13.72 -11.29
C PHE A 34 -7.46 -12.87 -12.15
N SER A 35 -7.21 -11.57 -12.30
CA SER A 35 -8.13 -10.64 -12.97
C SER A 35 -8.17 -10.75 -14.49
N HIS A 36 -7.37 -11.64 -15.11
CA HIS A 36 -7.28 -11.83 -16.56
C HIS A 36 -7.10 -10.53 -17.37
N GLN A 37 -6.58 -9.44 -16.75
CA GLN A 37 -6.45 -8.15 -17.41
C GLN A 37 -5.31 -8.18 -18.44
N LEU A 38 -5.68 -8.07 -19.71
CA LEU A 38 -4.74 -8.07 -20.84
C LEU A 38 -3.89 -6.79 -20.93
N TYR A 39 -4.26 -5.73 -20.22
CA TYR A 39 -3.60 -4.42 -20.29
C TYR A 39 -3.04 -4.02 -18.93
N GLN A 40 -1.76 -4.30 -18.74
CA GLN A 40 -1.05 -3.94 -17.52
C GLN A 40 -0.60 -2.48 -17.56
N ARG A 41 -0.95 -1.69 -16.54
CA ARG A 41 -0.49 -0.31 -16.41
C ARG A 41 0.94 -0.27 -15.87
N LYS A 42 1.76 0.53 -16.55
CA LYS A 42 3.11 0.88 -16.10
C LYS A 42 3.02 1.87 -14.95
N LEU A 43 3.79 1.65 -13.88
CA LEU A 43 3.93 2.65 -12.82
C LEU A 43 4.55 3.92 -13.42
N GLN A 44 3.87 5.05 -13.26
CA GLN A 44 4.37 6.34 -13.70
C GLN A 44 5.21 6.96 -12.61
N ALA A 45 6.24 7.71 -13.01
CA ALA A 45 6.97 8.58 -12.12
C ALA A 45 6.44 10.02 -12.27
N PRO A 46 6.17 10.73 -11.16
CA PRO A 46 6.19 10.23 -9.79
C PRO A 46 4.98 9.34 -9.45
N LEU A 47 5.11 8.49 -8.42
CA LEU A 47 4.07 7.52 -8.05
C LEU A 47 2.76 8.19 -7.58
N TRP A 48 2.86 9.39 -7.00
CA TRP A 48 1.73 10.19 -6.54
C TRP A 48 1.86 11.64 -7.00
N PRO A 49 0.76 12.40 -7.10
CA PRO A 49 0.78 13.81 -7.48
C PRO A 49 1.39 14.70 -6.38
N SER A 50 1.91 15.88 -6.77
CA SER A 50 2.49 16.87 -5.85
C SER A 50 1.50 17.37 -4.81
N SER A 51 0.23 17.48 -5.18
CA SER A 51 -0.89 17.85 -4.30
C SER A 51 -1.09 16.91 -3.10
N LEU A 52 -0.52 15.69 -3.12
CA LEU A 52 -0.51 14.80 -1.95
C LEU A 52 0.36 15.36 -0.80
N GLY A 53 1.32 16.25 -1.09
CA GLY A 53 2.19 16.84 -0.08
C GLY A 53 3.16 15.85 0.56
N ILE A 54 3.50 14.76 -0.15
CA ILE A 54 4.47 13.75 0.27
C ILE A 54 5.64 13.72 -0.72
N THR A 55 6.87 13.78 -0.22
CA THR A 55 8.11 13.68 -1.00
C THR A 55 8.44 12.23 -1.35
N ASP A 56 9.29 11.99 -2.34
CA ASP A 56 9.77 10.64 -2.70
C ASP A 56 10.57 9.96 -1.56
N CYS A 57 10.95 10.72 -0.52
CA CYS A 57 11.54 10.22 0.72
C CYS A 57 10.49 9.81 1.78
N CYS A 58 9.22 9.67 1.38
CA CYS A 58 8.08 9.34 2.26
C CYS A 58 7.91 10.31 3.44
N GLN A 59 8.30 11.59 3.25
CA GLN A 59 8.14 12.64 4.26
C GLN A 59 7.11 13.66 3.80
N TYR A 60 6.35 14.20 4.76
CA TYR A 60 5.50 15.35 4.51
C TYR A 60 6.33 16.54 4.05
N VAL A 61 5.80 17.23 3.08
CA VAL A 61 6.31 18.52 2.66
C VAL A 61 5.93 19.55 3.72
N THR A 62 6.92 20.17 4.37
CA THR A 62 6.71 21.40 5.15
C THR A 62 6.55 22.58 4.21
N THR A 63 5.36 22.73 3.61
CA THR A 63 4.97 24.00 3.02
C THR A 63 4.54 24.94 4.15
N CYS A 64 5.41 25.90 4.48
CA CYS A 64 4.96 27.12 5.14
C CYS A 64 4.13 27.94 4.15
N HIS A 65 2.90 27.49 3.85
CA HIS A 65 1.92 28.42 3.34
C HIS A 65 1.65 29.43 4.48
N PRO A 66 1.66 30.75 4.23
CA PRO A 66 1.07 31.66 5.19
C PRO A 66 -0.35 31.13 5.45
N LYS A 67 -0.73 30.96 6.72
CA LYS A 67 -2.08 30.58 7.15
C LYS A 67 -3.08 31.60 6.61
N ARG A 68 -3.39 31.59 5.31
CA ARG A 68 -4.71 31.95 4.86
C ARG A 68 -5.61 30.93 5.53
N SER A 69 -6.57 31.43 6.29
CA SER A 69 -7.58 30.65 6.96
C SER A 69 -8.19 29.69 5.93
N GLU A 70 -7.63 28.49 5.83
CA GLU A 70 -8.11 27.40 5.00
C GLU A 70 -9.31 26.80 5.73
N ARG A 71 -10.31 27.66 5.97
CA ARG A 71 -11.67 27.20 6.12
C ARG A 71 -12.03 26.70 4.73
N ARG A 72 -11.66 25.46 4.42
CA ARG A 72 -12.18 24.76 3.24
C ARG A 72 -13.69 24.82 3.38
N LYS A 73 -14.31 25.78 2.70
CA LYS A 73 -15.73 26.04 2.77
C LYS A 73 -16.40 24.94 1.95
N TYR A 74 -16.49 23.74 2.50
CA TYR A 74 -17.43 22.72 2.06
C TYR A 74 -18.87 23.14 2.44
N GLY A 75 -19.23 24.37 2.07
CA GLY A 75 -20.59 24.87 2.22
C GLY A 75 -21.51 24.12 1.27
N ARG A 76 -22.78 24.03 1.63
CA ARG A 76 -23.83 23.44 0.79
C ARG A 76 -23.73 23.92 -0.66
N ASP A 77 -23.57 25.22 -0.88
CA ASP A 77 -23.52 25.80 -2.22
C ASP A 77 -22.25 25.40 -3.00
N PHE A 78 -21.12 25.15 -2.33
CA PHE A 78 -19.90 24.63 -2.95
C PHE A 78 -20.09 23.17 -3.39
N LEU A 79 -20.63 22.31 -2.51
CA LEU A 79 -20.89 20.91 -2.84
C LEU A 79 -21.95 20.74 -3.93
N LEU A 80 -22.95 21.62 -3.98
CA LEU A 80 -23.97 21.58 -5.03
C LEU A 80 -23.40 21.90 -6.42
N ARG A 81 -22.26 22.61 -6.53
CA ARG A 81 -21.60 22.87 -7.84
C ARG A 81 -21.16 21.59 -8.55
N PHE A 82 -20.84 20.53 -7.80
CA PHE A 82 -20.43 19.24 -8.37
C PHE A 82 -21.60 18.37 -8.83
N ARG A 83 -22.83 18.63 -8.37
CA ARG A 83 -24.01 17.81 -8.74
C ARG A 83 -24.50 18.02 -10.18
N PHE A 84 -24.04 19.08 -10.85
CA PHE A 84 -24.55 19.46 -12.17
C PHE A 84 -23.45 19.81 -13.18
N CYS A 85 -22.24 19.26 -13.02
CA CYS A 85 -21.21 19.41 -14.05
C CYS A 85 -21.71 18.77 -15.36
N ASN A 86 -21.28 19.33 -16.50
CA ASN A 86 -21.81 18.92 -17.81
C ASN A 86 -21.65 17.41 -18.10
N ILE A 87 -20.66 16.76 -17.48
CA ILE A 87 -20.43 15.32 -17.59
C ILE A 87 -21.41 14.53 -16.72
N ALA A 88 -21.67 14.95 -15.48
CA ALA A 88 -22.61 14.26 -14.58
C ALA A 88 -24.07 14.35 -15.04
N CYS A 89 -24.41 15.38 -15.82
CA CYS A 89 -25.74 15.54 -16.44
C CYS A 89 -25.93 14.74 -17.74
N GLN A 90 -24.87 14.10 -18.27
CA GLN A 90 -24.97 13.27 -19.47
C GLN A 90 -25.31 11.82 -19.09
N ARG A 91 -26.27 11.23 -19.80
CA ARG A 91 -26.61 9.82 -19.63
C ARG A 91 -25.44 8.95 -20.12
N PRO A 92 -24.92 8.01 -19.31
CA PRO A 92 -23.92 7.05 -19.76
C PRO A 92 -24.45 6.20 -20.93
N VAL A 93 -23.60 6.00 -21.94
CA VAL A 93 -23.92 5.15 -23.09
C VAL A 93 -24.05 3.70 -22.61
N GLY A 94 -25.24 3.12 -22.73
CA GLY A 94 -25.52 1.73 -22.31
C GLY A 94 -26.33 1.57 -21.01
N LEU A 95 -26.70 2.66 -20.32
CA LEU A 95 -27.58 2.55 -19.15
C LEU A 95 -29.00 2.16 -19.60
N VAL A 96 -29.51 1.02 -19.11
CA VAL A 96 -30.86 0.51 -19.39
C VAL A 96 -31.91 1.56 -19.06
N LEU A 97 -32.85 1.82 -19.98
CA LEU A 97 -33.94 2.76 -19.78
C LEU A 97 -35.04 2.11 -18.95
N MET A 98 -35.10 2.48 -17.67
CA MET A 98 -36.22 2.23 -16.78
C MET A 98 -36.98 3.55 -16.58
N GLU A 99 -38.24 3.57 -17.03
CA GLU A 99 -39.14 4.73 -16.95
C GLU A 99 -39.42 5.09 -15.49
N GLY A 100 -39.33 6.38 -15.15
CA GLY A 100 -39.40 6.92 -13.79
C GLY A 100 -38.16 6.70 -12.91
N VAL A 101 -37.14 5.96 -13.37
CA VAL A 101 -35.95 5.60 -12.55
C VAL A 101 -34.65 6.10 -13.15
N THR A 102 -34.42 5.83 -14.44
CA THR A 102 -33.17 6.20 -15.11
C THR A 102 -33.35 7.31 -16.14
N ASP A 103 -34.59 7.62 -16.49
CA ASP A 103 -35.00 8.66 -17.43
C ASP A 103 -35.15 10.04 -16.77
N THR A 104 -35.04 10.12 -15.44
CA THR A 104 -35.14 11.37 -14.68
C THR A 104 -34.06 12.35 -15.11
N LYS A 105 -34.46 13.35 -15.89
CA LYS A 105 -33.60 14.47 -16.28
C LYS A 105 -33.58 15.48 -15.14
N GLN A 106 -32.47 15.55 -14.41
CA GLN A 106 -32.32 16.54 -13.34
C GLN A 106 -32.14 17.92 -13.98
N GLU A 107 -33.13 18.78 -13.83
CA GLU A 107 -33.12 20.13 -14.40
C GLU A 107 -32.34 21.09 -13.48
N ARG A 108 -31.49 21.96 -14.06
CA ARG A 108 -30.77 22.97 -13.28
C ARG A 108 -31.79 23.99 -12.73
N PRO A 109 -31.74 24.36 -11.45
CA PRO A 109 -32.59 25.41 -10.90
C PRO A 109 -32.33 26.76 -11.59
N ALA A 110 -33.40 27.51 -11.86
CA ALA A 110 -33.30 28.86 -12.44
C ALA A 110 -32.47 29.79 -11.53
N GLY A 111 -31.45 30.44 -12.10
CA GLY A 111 -30.56 31.38 -11.38
C GLY A 111 -29.12 30.89 -11.15
N TRP A 112 -28.78 29.68 -11.60
CA TRP A 112 -27.40 29.20 -11.62
C TRP A 112 -26.66 29.80 -12.83
N ALA A 113 -25.95 30.92 -12.61
CA ALA A 113 -25.18 31.59 -13.64
C ALA A 113 -24.05 30.70 -14.19
N GLU A 114 -23.85 30.75 -15.51
CA GLU A 114 -22.87 29.94 -16.25
C GLU A 114 -21.45 30.54 -16.25
N SER A 115 -21.21 31.61 -15.50
CA SER A 115 -19.92 32.27 -15.42
C SER A 115 -19.46 32.44 -13.99
N VAL A 116 -18.76 31.43 -13.48
CA VAL A 116 -17.65 31.74 -12.60
C VAL A 116 -16.44 31.53 -13.48
N LEU A 117 -15.83 32.65 -13.89
CA LEU A 117 -14.45 32.66 -14.36
C LEU A 117 -13.70 31.71 -13.44
N GLU A 118 -13.09 30.68 -14.01
CA GLU A 118 -12.03 29.97 -13.33
C GLU A 118 -11.09 31.09 -12.86
N GLU A 119 -11.14 31.41 -11.55
CA GLU A 119 -9.98 32.02 -10.94
C GLU A 119 -8.90 31.02 -11.29
N ASP A 120 -8.05 31.43 -12.22
CA ASP A 120 -6.81 30.80 -12.57
C ASP A 120 -6.01 30.75 -11.28
N ALA A 121 -6.37 29.76 -10.46
CA ALA A 121 -5.51 29.11 -9.53
C ALA A 121 -4.51 28.34 -10.41
N SER A 122 -3.66 29.12 -11.05
CA SER A 122 -2.22 28.93 -10.97
C SER A 122 -1.84 28.91 -9.49
N GLU A 123 -2.41 27.96 -8.73
CA GLU A 123 -1.77 27.36 -7.59
C GLU A 123 -0.45 26.89 -8.18
N LEU A 124 0.59 27.67 -7.90
CA LEU A 124 1.96 27.25 -8.06
C LEU A 124 2.09 26.01 -7.19
N GLU A 125 1.69 24.86 -7.76
CA GLU A 125 1.84 23.55 -7.18
C GLU A 125 3.27 23.53 -6.70
N PRO A 126 3.51 23.41 -5.39
CA PRO A 126 4.83 23.61 -4.88
C PRO A 126 5.71 22.48 -5.46
N VAL A 127 6.54 22.85 -6.43
CA VAL A 127 7.37 21.92 -7.19
C VAL A 127 8.59 21.63 -6.35
N PHE A 128 8.53 20.57 -5.56
CA PHE A 128 9.70 20.04 -4.88
C PHE A 128 10.53 19.20 -5.85
N PRO A 129 11.87 19.18 -5.71
CA PRO A 129 12.71 18.26 -6.47
C PRO A 129 12.23 16.82 -6.24
N ARG A 130 11.83 16.14 -7.33
CA ARG A 130 11.44 14.73 -7.32
C ARG A 130 12.61 13.88 -7.79
N THR A 131 12.87 12.78 -7.11
CA THR A 131 13.82 11.77 -7.59
C THR A 131 13.07 10.80 -8.50
N THR A 132 13.31 10.89 -9.80
CA THR A 132 12.60 10.08 -10.79
C THR A 132 12.80 8.58 -10.53
N GLY A 133 11.70 7.87 -10.26
CA GLY A 133 11.67 6.41 -10.22
C GLY A 133 12.30 5.76 -8.98
N THR A 134 12.61 6.52 -7.93
CA THR A 134 13.10 5.97 -6.65
C THR A 134 12.25 6.49 -5.50
N ILE A 135 11.79 5.59 -4.63
CA ILE A 135 11.11 5.90 -3.37
C ILE A 135 12.01 5.45 -2.23
N GLN A 136 12.15 6.28 -1.20
CA GLN A 136 12.99 5.99 -0.03
C GLN A 136 12.23 6.35 1.26
N HIS A 137 12.67 5.80 2.39
CA HIS A 137 12.21 6.20 3.71
C HIS A 137 13.39 6.23 4.67
N CYS A 138 13.29 7.02 5.74
CA CYS A 138 14.34 7.13 6.76
C CYS A 138 14.18 6.14 7.93
N LEU A 139 13.22 5.21 7.85
CA LEU A 139 13.00 4.19 8.87
C LEU A 139 13.96 3.01 8.68
N HIS A 140 14.69 2.62 9.72
CA HIS A 140 15.49 1.40 9.75
C HIS A 140 14.66 0.25 10.31
N LEU A 141 13.91 -0.44 9.45
CA LEU A 141 12.97 -1.47 9.85
C LEU A 141 13.52 -2.87 9.57
N THR A 142 13.22 -3.81 10.47
CA THR A 142 13.42 -5.24 10.28
C THR A 142 12.10 -5.97 10.58
N SER A 143 11.81 -7.03 9.82
CA SER A 143 10.65 -7.89 10.06
C SER A 143 10.90 -8.79 11.27
N VAL A 144 9.89 -8.95 12.14
CA VAL A 144 9.93 -9.95 13.22
C VAL A 144 10.03 -11.37 12.67
N TYR A 145 9.38 -11.63 11.54
CA TYR A 145 9.28 -12.95 10.92
C TYR A 145 10.28 -13.08 9.76
N THR A 146 10.85 -14.27 9.61
CA THR A 146 11.84 -14.56 8.56
C THR A 146 11.20 -14.97 7.24
N HIS A 147 9.88 -15.16 7.23
CA HIS A 147 9.07 -15.60 6.08
C HIS A 147 9.31 -17.04 5.66
N PHE A 148 10.28 -17.72 6.29
CA PHE A 148 10.61 -19.12 6.09
C PHE A 148 10.83 -19.81 7.43
N LEU A 149 10.31 -21.03 7.53
CA LEU A 149 10.48 -21.90 8.68
C LEU A 149 11.91 -22.46 8.73
N PRO A 150 12.58 -22.46 9.90
CA PRO A 150 13.98 -22.86 10.02
C PRO A 150 14.28 -24.30 9.59
N GLN A 151 13.35 -25.22 9.82
CA GLN A 151 13.60 -26.65 9.69
C GLN A 151 13.62 -27.16 8.25
N HIS A 152 12.99 -26.44 7.31
CA HIS A 152 12.84 -26.91 5.92
C HIS A 152 12.88 -25.80 4.86
N GLY A 153 13.12 -24.54 5.24
CA GLY A 153 13.05 -23.41 4.31
C GLY A 153 11.68 -23.22 3.67
N ARG A 154 10.63 -23.79 4.28
CA ARG A 154 9.25 -23.68 3.79
C ARG A 154 8.70 -22.30 4.10
N PRO A 155 7.89 -21.69 3.22
CA PRO A 155 7.26 -20.41 3.51
C PRO A 155 6.40 -20.47 4.79
N GLU A 156 6.58 -19.48 5.65
CA GLU A 156 5.58 -19.16 6.67
C GLU A 156 4.32 -18.62 5.97
N VAL A 157 3.14 -18.88 6.51
CA VAL A 157 1.86 -18.42 5.98
C VAL A 157 1.18 -17.54 7.04
N THR A 158 0.58 -16.43 6.62
CA THR A 158 -0.22 -15.55 7.49
C THR A 158 -1.70 -15.58 7.15
N THR A 159 -2.07 -15.97 5.94
CA THR A 159 -3.47 -16.10 5.51
C THR A 159 -3.62 -17.20 4.47
N MET A 160 -4.81 -17.79 4.37
CA MET A 160 -5.08 -18.86 3.41
C MET A 160 -6.41 -18.69 2.67
N PRO A 161 -6.60 -17.56 1.96
CA PRO A 161 -7.81 -17.35 1.19
C PRO A 161 -7.90 -18.39 0.09
N LEU A 162 -9.09 -19.00 -0.08
CA LEU A 162 -9.37 -19.97 -1.14
C LEU A 162 -8.44 -21.21 -1.14
N GLY A 163 -7.81 -21.52 0.00
CA GLY A 163 -6.90 -22.67 0.13
C GLY A 163 -5.47 -22.42 -0.37
N LEU A 164 -5.07 -21.18 -0.64
CA LEU A 164 -3.70 -20.84 -1.03
C LEU A 164 -3.01 -20.08 0.10
N GLY A 165 -1.97 -20.68 0.66
CA GLY A 165 -1.21 -20.08 1.76
C GLY A 165 -0.33 -18.94 1.26
N THR A 166 -0.49 -17.75 1.83
CA THR A 166 0.36 -16.59 1.52
C THR A 166 0.73 -15.81 2.78
N THR A 167 1.82 -15.05 2.68
CA THR A 167 2.28 -14.15 3.72
C THR A 167 2.06 -12.72 3.25
N VAL A 168 1.18 -12.01 3.97
CA VAL A 168 0.78 -10.62 3.69
C VAL A 168 0.75 -9.75 4.96
N ASP A 169 0.92 -10.37 6.13
CA ASP A 169 0.87 -9.71 7.44
C ASP A 169 2.27 -9.61 8.03
N TYR A 170 2.59 -8.44 8.60
CA TYR A 170 3.94 -8.13 9.06
C TYR A 170 3.93 -7.34 10.35
N ILE A 171 4.90 -7.65 11.21
CA ILE A 171 5.31 -6.78 12.30
C ILE A 171 6.73 -6.31 11.96
N PHE A 172 6.86 -5.02 11.65
CA PHE A 172 8.15 -4.36 11.50
C PHE A 172 8.51 -3.63 12.78
N PHE A 173 9.79 -3.67 13.15
CA PHE A 173 10.31 -2.92 14.29
C PHE A 173 11.63 -2.24 13.92
N SER A 174 11.98 -1.19 14.68
CA SER A 174 13.22 -0.45 14.49
C SER A 174 14.41 -1.27 14.99
N ALA A 175 15.38 -1.50 14.11
CA ALA A 175 16.62 -2.20 14.42
C ALA A 175 17.84 -1.37 13.98
N GLU A 176 18.97 -1.55 14.66
CA GLU A 176 20.21 -0.86 14.30
C GLU A 176 21.04 -1.72 13.34
N SER A 177 21.60 -1.09 12.30
CA SER A 177 22.51 -1.77 11.37
C SER A 177 23.88 -1.96 12.03
N TYR A 178 24.39 -3.19 12.02
CA TYR A 178 25.70 -3.50 12.61
C TYR A 178 26.81 -2.88 11.75
N LYS A 179 27.65 -2.02 12.34
CA LYS A 179 28.86 -1.53 11.66
C LYS A 179 29.89 -2.67 11.61
N ASN A 180 30.21 -3.05 10.37
CA ASN A 180 31.15 -4.09 9.94
C ASN A 180 32.28 -4.39 10.95
N GLY A 181 32.26 -5.61 11.51
CA GLY A 181 33.24 -6.09 12.49
C GLY A 181 33.11 -7.59 12.72
N ASP A 182 33.62 -8.37 11.75
CA ASP A 182 34.16 -9.73 11.88
C ASP A 182 33.47 -10.69 12.88
N ARG A 183 32.27 -11.19 12.55
CA ARG A 183 31.73 -12.46 13.09
C ARG A 183 30.83 -13.19 12.10
N THR A 184 31.06 -14.49 12.00
CA THR A 184 30.39 -15.50 11.15
C THR A 184 28.96 -15.87 11.59
N ASP A 185 28.23 -14.96 12.23
CA ASP A 185 26.87 -15.25 12.72
C ASP A 185 25.81 -14.59 11.82
N GLN A 186 24.79 -15.35 11.42
CA GLN A 186 23.84 -15.03 10.34
C GLN A 186 22.87 -13.86 10.63
N ARG A 187 23.09 -13.07 11.69
CA ARG A 187 22.23 -11.93 12.02
C ARG A 187 22.77 -10.66 11.37
N LEU A 188 22.12 -10.24 10.28
CA LEU A 188 22.46 -9.02 9.52
C LEU A 188 22.10 -7.71 10.26
N TYR A 189 21.36 -7.78 11.37
CA TYR A 189 20.89 -6.62 12.13
C TYR A 189 21.18 -6.78 13.62
N GLY A 190 21.62 -5.69 14.26
CA GLY A 190 21.90 -5.61 15.68
C GLY A 190 20.69 -5.18 16.49
N ASP A 191 20.72 -5.54 17.78
CA ASP A 191 19.76 -5.08 18.78
C ASP A 191 19.84 -3.55 18.91
N GLY A 192 18.81 -2.83 18.44
CA GLY A 192 18.67 -1.37 18.64
C GLY A 192 17.96 -1.04 19.95
N THR A 193 17.24 0.09 20.00
CA THR A 193 16.38 0.45 21.15
C THR A 193 15.34 -0.62 21.49
N LEU A 194 14.82 -1.31 20.47
CA LEU A 194 13.93 -2.46 20.62
C LEU A 194 14.68 -3.75 20.30
N LYS A 195 14.59 -4.72 21.21
CA LYS A 195 15.19 -6.05 21.08
C LYS A 195 14.09 -7.09 20.99
N LEU A 196 14.11 -7.92 19.96
CA LEU A 196 13.14 -9.00 19.80
C LEU A 196 13.48 -10.13 20.80
N LEU A 197 12.63 -10.32 21.80
CA LEU A 197 12.79 -11.36 22.82
C LEU A 197 12.24 -12.70 22.36
N GLY A 198 11.16 -12.67 21.56
CA GLY A 198 10.52 -13.86 21.05
C GLY A 198 9.35 -13.54 20.13
N ARG A 199 8.88 -14.55 19.42
CA ARG A 199 7.71 -14.48 18.53
C ARG A 199 6.93 -15.78 18.59
N LEU A 200 5.63 -15.70 18.35
CA LEU A 200 4.82 -16.90 18.10
C LEU A 200 5.13 -17.41 16.70
N SER A 201 5.62 -18.65 16.59
CA SER A 201 5.94 -19.27 15.29
C SER A 201 4.69 -19.41 14.42
N LEU A 202 4.84 -19.10 13.13
CA LEU A 202 3.80 -19.31 12.13
C LEU A 202 3.79 -20.76 11.63
N LEU A 203 2.74 -21.09 10.89
CA LEU A 203 2.53 -22.42 10.30
C LEU A 203 2.87 -22.40 8.81
N SER A 204 3.20 -23.58 8.26
CA SER A 204 3.30 -23.76 6.82
C SER A 204 1.93 -24.05 6.20
N GLU A 205 1.81 -23.83 4.90
CA GLU A 205 0.62 -24.15 4.11
C GLU A 205 0.14 -25.61 4.31
N GLU A 206 1.05 -26.59 4.33
CA GLU A 206 0.71 -28.01 4.53
C GLU A 206 0.00 -28.29 5.86
N ILE A 207 0.39 -27.59 6.93
CA ILE A 207 -0.20 -27.75 8.26
C ILE A 207 -1.61 -27.15 8.27
N LEU A 208 -1.79 -26.00 7.62
CA LEU A 208 -3.10 -25.39 7.48
C LEU A 208 -4.04 -26.25 6.62
N TRP A 209 -3.54 -26.82 5.51
CA TRP A 209 -4.30 -27.79 4.73
C TRP A 209 -4.74 -29.01 5.55
N ALA A 210 -3.85 -29.55 6.38
CA ALA A 210 -4.18 -30.65 7.29
C ALA A 210 -5.25 -30.27 8.33
N ALA A 211 -5.42 -28.97 8.62
CA ALA A 211 -6.43 -28.41 9.50
C ALA A 211 -7.67 -27.86 8.75
N ASN A 212 -7.88 -28.27 7.50
CA ASN A 212 -8.98 -27.82 6.63
C ASN A 212 -8.93 -26.33 6.25
N GLY A 213 -7.74 -25.75 6.15
CA GLY A 213 -7.51 -24.37 5.74
C GLY A 213 -7.93 -23.35 6.80
N LEU A 214 -8.19 -22.11 6.35
CA LEU A 214 -8.74 -21.04 7.19
C LEU A 214 -9.94 -20.38 6.49
N PRO A 215 -10.94 -19.87 7.24
CA PRO A 215 -11.16 -20.13 8.67
C PRO A 215 -11.55 -21.60 8.94
N ASN A 216 -11.37 -22.06 10.18
CA ASN A 216 -11.70 -23.42 10.60
C ASN A 216 -12.21 -23.43 12.06
N PRO A 217 -12.64 -24.59 12.63
CA PRO A 217 -13.18 -24.63 13.99
C PRO A 217 -12.25 -24.13 15.11
N PHE A 218 -10.94 -24.06 14.87
CA PHE A 218 -9.95 -23.54 15.81
C PHE A 218 -9.60 -22.07 15.58
N CYS A 219 -9.74 -21.59 14.33
CA CYS A 219 -9.39 -20.25 13.90
C CYS A 219 -10.57 -19.58 13.19
N SER A 220 -11.20 -18.61 13.85
CA SER A 220 -12.37 -17.91 13.31
C SER A 220 -12.04 -16.85 12.24
N SER A 221 -10.77 -16.56 12.01
CA SER A 221 -10.29 -15.67 10.95
C SER A 221 -9.57 -16.49 9.87
N ASP A 222 -9.59 -15.96 8.65
CA ASP A 222 -8.77 -16.39 7.53
C ASP A 222 -7.28 -15.99 7.67
N HIS A 223 -6.94 -15.13 8.65
CA HIS A 223 -5.58 -14.75 9.00
C HIS A 223 -5.12 -15.38 10.33
N LEU A 224 -3.83 -15.71 10.41
CA LEU A 224 -3.16 -16.11 11.64
C LEU A 224 -2.71 -14.87 12.42
N CYS A 225 -2.81 -14.93 13.74
CA CYS A 225 -2.34 -13.86 14.61
C CYS A 225 -0.80 -13.84 14.65
N LEU A 226 -0.21 -12.70 14.29
CA LEU A 226 1.21 -12.44 14.54
C LEU A 226 1.38 -11.91 15.97
N LEU A 227 2.37 -12.45 16.68
CA LEU A 227 2.66 -12.05 18.07
C LEU A 227 4.17 -11.98 18.28
N ALA A 228 4.62 -10.87 18.85
CA ALA A 228 6.01 -10.59 19.15
C ALA A 228 6.15 -10.04 20.57
N SER A 229 7.25 -10.37 21.23
CA SER A 229 7.65 -9.80 22.51
C SER A 229 8.93 -9.01 22.32
N PHE A 230 8.92 -7.77 22.80
CA PHE A 230 10.06 -6.86 22.70
C PHE A 230 10.54 -6.42 24.08
N GLY A 231 11.85 -6.35 24.24
CA GLY A 231 12.52 -5.63 25.31
C GLY A 231 12.90 -4.25 24.79
N MET A 232 12.81 -3.24 25.64
CA MET A 232 13.23 -1.89 25.30
C MET A 232 14.28 -1.44 26.30
N ASP A 233 15.44 -1.02 25.80
CA ASP A 233 16.44 -0.38 26.65
C ASP A 233 15.95 1.05 26.93
N VAL A 234 15.48 1.28 28.16
CA VAL A 234 14.97 2.58 28.62
C VAL A 234 16.09 3.46 29.15
N THR A 235 17.32 3.28 28.66
CA THR A 235 18.40 4.25 28.86
C THR A 235 18.10 5.49 28.02
N ALA A 236 17.08 6.23 28.44
CA ALA A 236 16.81 7.60 28.04
C ALA A 236 17.91 8.52 28.64
N PRO A 237 18.25 9.61 27.94
CA PRO A 237 19.48 10.39 28.13
C PRO A 237 19.67 10.99 29.53
#